data_AF-A0A2A2M415-F1
#
_entry.id   AF-A0A2A2M415-F1
#
_cell.length_a   1.000
_cell.length_b   1.000
_cell.length_c   1.000
_cell.angle_alpha   90.00
_cell.angle_beta   90.00
_cell.angle_gamma   90.00
#
_symmetry.space_group_name_H-M   'P 1'
#
loop_
_entity.id
_entity.type
_entity.pdbx_description
1 polymer ?
#
loop_
_entity_poly.entity_id
_entity_poly.type
_entity_poly.pdbx_seq_one_letter_code
_entity_poly.pdbx_strand_id
1 'polypeptide(L)'
;MTGIRLIQLVAGEGAPADGAAPSYAAMLTPGGLKQIGTYAFGIGPDKAQLWTDKTATTPSTLVADAHAAGVRVHPWTYRAENAFLPPRFQRGTDKAAHGDIAGEITAGLAQGIDGFFTDYPLIGAPFKVAGKAIDWTTTSQDEADRNYGRKMRKQEAKEGRERRKAAEQCRKHPDDQDACRYSGYRAGY
;
A
#
# COMPACT_ATOMS: atom_id res chain seq x y z
N MET A 1 4.72 29.11 13.55
CA MET A 1 4.25 27.70 13.44
C MET A 1 4.39 27.03 14.79
N THR A 2 3.40 26.23 15.19
CA THR A 2 3.51 25.41 16.41
C THR A 2 4.55 24.30 16.19
N GLY A 3 5.04 23.66 17.26
CA GLY A 3 5.90 22.49 17.13
C GLY A 3 5.19 21.25 16.55
N ILE A 4 3.87 21.31 16.38
CA ILE A 4 3.04 20.22 15.86
C ILE A 4 2.85 20.43 14.36
N ARG A 5 3.09 19.38 13.57
CA ARG A 5 2.82 19.39 12.13
C ARG A 5 1.32 19.30 11.89
N LEU A 6 0.72 20.42 11.50
CA LEU A 6 -0.72 20.50 11.20
C LEU A 6 -1.01 20.02 9.79
N ILE A 7 -2.15 19.33 9.62
CA ILE A 7 -2.70 18.97 8.32
C ILE A 7 -4.04 19.70 8.15
N GLN A 8 -4.16 20.51 7.10
CA GLN A 8 -5.42 21.15 6.73
C GLN A 8 -6.30 20.14 5.99
N LEU A 9 -7.43 19.75 6.58
CA LEU A 9 -8.40 18.91 5.89
C LEU A 9 -9.18 19.72 4.84
N VAL A 10 -9.38 19.11 3.69
CA VAL A 10 -10.09 19.70 2.55
C VAL A 10 -11.04 18.65 2.01
N ALA A 11 -12.32 19.00 1.84
CA ALA A 11 -13.32 18.12 1.24
C ALA A 11 -13.45 18.38 -0.27
N GLY A 12 -14.07 17.44 -0.99
CA GLY A 12 -14.36 17.57 -2.41
C GLY A 12 -15.22 18.79 -2.77
N GLU A 13 -16.13 19.16 -1.87
CA GLU A 13 -17.11 20.23 -2.07
C GLU A 13 -17.36 21.00 -0.76
N GLY A 14 -17.92 22.21 -0.89
CA GLY A 14 -18.21 23.10 0.24
C GLY A 14 -17.08 24.07 0.58
N ALA A 15 -17.07 24.54 1.82
CA ALA A 15 -16.14 25.55 2.33
C ALA A 15 -15.76 25.26 3.79
N PRO A 16 -14.65 25.83 4.29
CA PRO A 16 -14.30 25.79 5.71
C PRO A 16 -15.43 26.33 6.59
N ALA A 17 -15.72 25.63 7.69
CA ALA A 17 -16.80 25.99 8.61
C ALA A 17 -16.60 27.35 9.31
N ASP A 18 -15.35 27.80 9.41
CA ASP A 18 -14.95 29.09 9.97
C ASP A 18 -14.97 30.24 8.94
N GLY A 19 -15.27 29.95 7.68
CA GLY A 19 -15.30 30.95 6.60
C GLY A 19 -13.91 31.44 6.16
N ALA A 20 -12.83 30.75 6.52
CA ALA A 20 -11.46 31.17 6.19
C ALA A 20 -11.15 31.27 4.67
N ALA A 21 -11.96 30.60 3.84
CA ALA A 21 -11.89 30.65 2.38
C ALA A 21 -13.29 30.53 1.78
N PRO A 22 -13.53 31.05 0.55
CA PRO A 22 -14.85 30.97 -0.08
C PRO A 22 -15.26 29.53 -0.48
N SER A 23 -14.28 28.64 -0.67
CA SER A 23 -14.52 27.21 -0.91
C SER A 23 -13.25 26.39 -0.69
N TYR A 24 -13.41 25.08 -0.51
CA TYR A 24 -12.29 24.15 -0.53
C TYR A 24 -11.56 24.13 -1.88
N ALA A 25 -12.27 24.31 -3.00
CA ALA A 25 -11.65 24.44 -4.31
C ALA A 25 -10.73 25.67 -4.40
N ALA A 26 -11.12 26.79 -3.79
CA ALA A 26 -10.27 28.00 -3.75
C ALA A 26 -8.98 27.76 -2.93
N MET A 27 -9.07 26.98 -1.85
CA MET A 27 -7.92 26.59 -1.03
C MET A 27 -6.90 25.73 -1.79
N LEU A 28 -7.35 24.95 -2.78
CA LEU A 28 -6.49 24.06 -3.58
C LEU A 28 -5.90 24.71 -4.83
N THR A 29 -6.15 26.00 -5.06
CA THR A 29 -5.44 26.77 -6.09
C THR A 29 -3.96 26.97 -5.70
N PRO A 30 -3.04 27.25 -6.65
CA PRO A 30 -1.65 27.56 -6.29
C PRO A 30 -1.51 28.70 -5.28
N GLY A 31 -2.39 29.71 -5.34
CA GLY A 31 -2.44 30.79 -4.34
C GLY A 31 -2.91 30.32 -2.97
N GLY A 32 -4.00 29.53 -2.93
CA GLY A 32 -4.53 28.95 -1.70
C GLY A 32 -3.53 28.01 -1.01
N LEU A 33 -2.84 27.16 -1.78
CA LEU A 33 -1.81 26.25 -1.27
C LEU A 33 -0.62 27.00 -0.66
N LYS A 34 -0.19 28.11 -1.28
CA LYS A 34 0.84 28.99 -0.70
C LYS A 34 0.37 29.59 0.63
N GLN A 35 -0.89 29.99 0.73
CA GLN A 35 -1.47 30.47 1.99
C GLN A 35 -1.50 29.37 3.05
N ILE A 36 -1.91 28.15 2.70
CA ILE A 36 -1.89 26.99 3.59
C ILE A 36 -0.49 26.72 4.14
N GLY A 37 0.54 26.80 3.28
CA GLY A 37 1.94 26.58 3.68
C GLY A 37 2.46 27.54 4.76
N THR A 38 1.77 28.66 5.02
CA THR A 38 2.13 29.58 6.11
C THR A 38 1.76 29.05 7.50
N TYR A 39 0.78 28.14 7.58
CA TYR A 39 0.23 27.66 8.86
C TYR A 39 0.16 26.13 9.00
N ALA A 40 0.11 25.38 7.90
CA ALA A 40 0.03 23.93 7.91
C ALA A 40 1.25 23.28 7.24
N PHE A 41 1.60 22.10 7.71
CA PHE A 41 2.66 21.27 7.13
C PHE A 41 2.19 20.53 5.86
N GLY A 42 0.89 20.23 5.78
CA GLY A 42 0.30 19.50 4.68
C GLY A 42 -1.19 19.76 4.53
N ILE A 43 -1.75 19.24 3.44
CA ILE A 43 -3.18 19.11 3.22
C ILE A 43 -3.59 17.64 3.30
N GLY A 44 -4.82 17.41 3.75
CA GLY A 44 -5.52 16.14 3.65
C GLY A 44 -6.75 16.32 2.77
N PRO A 45 -6.63 16.20 1.44
CA PRO A 45 -7.77 16.28 0.53
C PRO A 45 -8.57 14.98 0.52
N ASP A 46 -9.81 15.04 0.04
CA ASP A 46 -10.53 13.83 -0.37
C ASP A 46 -9.73 13.14 -1.49
N LYS A 47 -9.53 11.82 -1.41
CA LYS A 47 -8.75 11.05 -2.40
C LYS A 47 -9.28 11.17 -3.83
N ALA A 48 -10.55 11.49 -4.03
CA ALA A 48 -11.12 11.76 -5.34
C ALA A 48 -10.52 13.01 -6.00
N GLN A 49 -10.04 13.99 -5.22
CA GLN A 49 -9.43 15.24 -5.73
C GLN A 49 -8.04 15.01 -6.35
N LEU A 50 -7.44 13.82 -6.17
CA LEU A 50 -6.23 13.41 -6.88
C LEU A 50 -6.47 13.15 -8.37
N TRP A 51 -7.73 13.11 -8.81
CA TRP A 51 -8.10 12.74 -10.16
C TRP A 51 -8.98 13.82 -10.79
N THR A 52 -8.86 14.02 -12.09
CA THR A 52 -9.76 14.93 -12.83
C THR A 52 -11.08 14.26 -13.21
N ASP A 53 -11.17 12.94 -13.01
CA ASP A 53 -12.31 12.12 -13.41
C ASP A 53 -12.70 11.11 -12.32
N LYS A 54 -13.97 10.68 -12.32
CA LYS A 54 -14.50 9.72 -11.34
C LYS A 54 -13.99 8.28 -11.53
N THR A 55 -13.39 7.98 -12.67
CA THR A 55 -12.80 6.66 -12.95
C THR A 55 -11.37 6.53 -12.42
N ALA A 56 -10.84 7.61 -11.84
CA ALA A 56 -9.49 7.73 -11.31
C ALA A 56 -8.40 7.51 -12.37
N THR A 57 -8.66 7.79 -13.65
CA THR A 57 -7.70 7.48 -14.72
C THR A 57 -6.67 8.58 -14.97
N THR A 58 -7.08 9.82 -14.81
CA THR A 58 -6.27 11.01 -15.14
C THR A 58 -5.92 11.74 -13.85
N PRO A 59 -4.63 11.78 -13.45
CA PRO A 59 -4.18 12.57 -12.30
C PRO A 59 -4.52 14.06 -12.43
N SER A 60 -4.88 14.70 -11.32
CA SER A 60 -4.96 16.16 -11.25
C SER A 60 -3.58 16.78 -11.04
N THR A 61 -3.47 18.11 -11.08
CA THR A 61 -2.22 18.82 -10.77
C THR A 61 -1.99 19.01 -9.27
N LEU A 62 -2.95 18.62 -8.43
CA LEU A 62 -2.99 18.95 -7.01
C LEU A 62 -1.70 18.59 -6.26
N VAL A 63 -1.16 17.39 -6.49
CA VAL A 63 0.06 16.94 -5.81
C VAL A 63 1.26 17.81 -6.21
N ALA A 64 1.41 18.08 -7.51
CA ALA A 64 2.49 18.93 -8.02
C ALA A 64 2.36 20.38 -7.51
N ASP A 65 1.15 20.93 -7.51
CA ASP A 65 0.90 22.29 -7.03
C ASP A 65 1.16 22.41 -5.52
N ALA A 66 0.76 21.41 -4.72
CA ALA A 66 1.01 21.38 -3.29
C ALA A 66 2.52 21.31 -2.99
N HIS A 67 3.25 20.43 -3.69
CA HIS A 67 4.70 20.33 -3.54
C HIS A 67 5.42 21.61 -3.98
N ALA A 68 4.98 22.26 -5.05
CA ALA A 68 5.50 23.56 -5.48
C ALA A 68 5.27 24.68 -4.45
N ALA A 69 4.20 24.56 -3.64
CA ALA A 69 3.93 25.43 -2.50
C ALA A 69 4.65 24.98 -1.20
N GLY A 70 5.40 23.89 -1.22
CA GLY A 70 6.09 23.34 -0.05
C GLY A 70 5.18 22.58 0.93
N VAL A 71 3.97 22.21 0.50
CA VAL A 71 2.94 21.57 1.32
C VAL A 71 2.84 20.08 0.98
N ARG A 72 2.81 19.22 2.00
CA ARG A 72 2.67 17.76 1.84
C ARG A 72 1.23 17.34 1.58
N VAL A 73 1.01 16.17 0.97
CA VAL A 73 -0.32 15.67 0.62
C VAL A 73 -0.61 14.32 1.28
N HIS A 74 -1.68 14.25 2.10
CA HIS A 74 -2.11 13.05 2.81
C HIS A 74 -3.62 12.79 2.64
N PRO A 75 -4.05 12.20 1.51
CA PRO A 75 -5.47 12.09 1.18
C PRO A 75 -6.24 11.14 2.10
N TRP A 76 -7.55 11.40 2.25
CA TRP A 76 -8.48 10.59 3.05
C TRP A 76 -9.69 10.12 2.20
N THR A 77 -10.39 9.04 2.53
CA THR A 77 -9.94 7.86 3.29
C THR A 77 -9.99 6.67 2.34
N TYR A 78 -8.90 5.91 2.26
CA TYR A 78 -8.87 4.66 1.49
C TYR A 78 -9.63 3.57 2.24
N ARG A 79 -10.71 3.09 1.63
CA ARG A 79 -11.63 2.08 2.15
C ARG A 79 -11.74 0.91 1.16
N ALA A 80 -11.90 -0.30 1.67
CA ALA A 80 -11.85 -1.51 0.86
C ALA A 80 -13.17 -1.78 0.14
N GLU A 81 -14.28 -1.32 0.68
CA GLU A 81 -15.61 -1.61 0.17
C GLU A 81 -15.83 -0.93 -1.20
N ASN A 82 -16.38 -1.69 -2.15
CA ASN A 82 -16.63 -1.23 -3.52
C ASN A 82 -17.42 0.09 -3.61
N ALA A 83 -18.27 0.39 -2.63
CA ALA A 83 -18.99 1.65 -2.53
C ALA A 83 -18.09 2.90 -2.51
N PHE A 84 -16.86 2.79 -1.98
CA PHE A 84 -15.92 3.90 -1.83
C PHE A 84 -14.82 3.90 -2.90
N LEU A 85 -14.76 2.86 -3.72
CA LEU A 85 -13.72 2.70 -4.74
C LEU A 85 -14.16 3.30 -6.08
N PRO A 86 -13.26 3.97 -6.83
CA PRO A 86 -13.48 4.25 -8.24
C PRO A 86 -13.79 2.97 -9.03
N PRO A 87 -14.60 3.04 -10.11
CA PRO A 87 -15.05 1.85 -10.85
C PRO A 87 -13.92 0.90 -11.26
N ARG A 88 -12.75 1.41 -11.66
CA ARG A 88 -11.61 0.58 -12.07
C ARG A 88 -11.01 -0.31 -10.97
N PHE A 89 -11.30 0.01 -9.71
CA PHE A 89 -10.84 -0.76 -8.55
C PHE A 89 -11.96 -1.58 -7.90
N GLN A 90 -13.19 -1.49 -8.40
CA GLN A 90 -14.28 -2.31 -7.89
C GLN A 90 -14.12 -3.77 -8.35
N ARG A 91 -14.47 -4.73 -7.48
CA ARG A 91 -14.50 -6.16 -7.80
C ARG A 91 -15.91 -6.71 -7.61
N GLY A 92 -16.50 -7.24 -8.68
CA GLY A 92 -17.90 -7.69 -8.65
C GLY A 92 -18.88 -6.52 -8.51
N THR A 93 -20.11 -6.83 -8.12
CA THR A 93 -21.23 -5.85 -8.07
C THR A 93 -21.71 -5.52 -6.66
N ASP A 94 -21.36 -6.33 -5.65
CA ASP A 94 -21.71 -6.07 -4.25
C ASP A 94 -20.95 -4.84 -3.73
N LYS A 95 -21.69 -3.85 -3.25
CA LYS A 95 -21.15 -2.58 -2.76
C LYS A 95 -20.43 -2.71 -1.42
N ALA A 96 -20.79 -3.69 -0.59
CA ALA A 96 -20.15 -3.92 0.69
C ALA A 96 -18.90 -4.81 0.58
N ALA A 97 -18.78 -5.59 -0.48
CA ALA A 97 -17.62 -6.44 -0.72
C ALA A 97 -16.33 -5.64 -0.96
N HIS A 98 -15.20 -6.23 -0.61
CA HIS A 98 -13.89 -5.61 -0.83
C HIS A 98 -13.50 -5.63 -2.32
N GLY A 99 -13.14 -4.46 -2.84
CA GLY A 99 -12.46 -4.31 -4.13
C GLY A 99 -10.95 -4.29 -4.00
N ASP A 100 -10.29 -3.61 -4.94
CA ASP A 100 -8.85 -3.48 -5.03
C ASP A 100 -8.32 -2.18 -4.39
N ILE A 101 -8.45 -2.08 -3.07
CA ILE A 101 -7.89 -0.94 -2.31
C ILE A 101 -6.37 -0.85 -2.45
N ALA A 102 -5.66 -1.97 -2.57
CA ALA A 102 -4.21 -1.97 -2.74
C ALA A 102 -3.81 -1.30 -4.07
N GLY A 103 -4.54 -1.60 -5.14
CA GLY A 103 -4.41 -0.93 -6.43
C GLY A 103 -4.70 0.58 -6.34
N GLU A 104 -5.75 0.98 -5.61
CA GLU A 104 -6.07 2.39 -5.41
C GLU A 104 -4.97 3.15 -4.68
N ILE A 105 -4.48 2.59 -3.57
CA ILE A 105 -3.38 3.16 -2.78
C ILE A 105 -2.12 3.27 -3.65
N THR A 106 -1.80 2.22 -4.40
CA THR A 106 -0.63 2.21 -5.32
C THR A 106 -0.74 3.32 -6.36
N ALA A 107 -1.93 3.50 -6.95
CA ALA A 107 -2.15 4.53 -7.95
C ALA A 107 -2.06 5.95 -7.36
N GLY A 108 -2.48 6.16 -6.12
CA GLY A 108 -2.28 7.42 -5.40
C GLY A 108 -0.80 7.69 -5.11
N LEU A 109 -0.07 6.68 -4.60
CA LEU A 109 1.37 6.77 -4.34
C LEU A 109 2.18 7.08 -5.60
N ALA A 110 1.78 6.54 -6.74
CA ALA A 110 2.42 6.83 -8.03
C ALA A 110 2.30 8.31 -8.46
N GLN A 111 1.34 9.06 -7.92
CA GLN A 111 1.24 10.52 -8.13
C GLN A 111 2.18 11.33 -7.21
N GLY A 112 2.78 10.69 -6.20
CA GLY A 112 3.70 11.34 -5.27
C GLY A 112 3.08 11.81 -3.96
N ILE A 113 1.93 11.28 -3.54
CA ILE A 113 1.36 11.60 -2.21
C ILE A 113 2.34 11.18 -1.09
N ASP A 114 2.39 11.97 -0.01
CA ASP A 114 3.37 11.80 1.07
C ASP A 114 2.89 10.83 2.18
N GLY A 115 1.64 10.40 2.09
CA GLY A 115 1.00 9.39 2.91
C GLY A 115 -0.50 9.41 2.65
N PHE A 116 -1.27 8.67 3.44
CA PHE A 116 -2.72 8.55 3.27
C PHE A 116 -3.40 8.09 4.55
N PHE A 117 -4.70 8.36 4.66
CA PHE A 117 -5.56 7.79 5.69
C PHE A 117 -6.26 6.55 5.14
N THR A 118 -6.31 5.47 5.94
CA THR A 118 -7.02 4.24 5.58
C THR A 118 -7.66 3.59 6.80
N ASP A 119 -8.82 2.99 6.60
CA ASP A 119 -9.49 2.15 7.60
C ASP A 119 -8.90 0.72 7.63
N TYR A 120 -8.01 0.38 6.69
CA TYR A 120 -7.42 -0.95 6.51
C TYR A 120 -5.88 -0.90 6.62
N PRO A 121 -5.32 -0.61 7.81
CA PRO A 121 -3.90 -0.36 7.99
C PRO A 121 -3.01 -1.56 7.62
N LEU A 122 -3.48 -2.81 7.76
CA LEU A 122 -2.71 -3.99 7.36
C LEU A 122 -2.49 -4.08 5.83
N ILE A 123 -3.42 -3.55 5.03
CA ILE A 123 -3.28 -3.48 3.57
C ILE A 123 -2.38 -2.29 3.18
N GLY A 124 -2.41 -1.21 3.98
CA GLY A 124 -1.51 -0.06 3.83
C GLY A 124 -0.07 -0.31 4.32
N ALA A 125 0.13 -1.24 5.26
CA ALA A 125 1.41 -1.54 5.92
C ALA A 125 2.60 -1.88 5.00
N PRO A 126 2.45 -2.58 3.85
CA PRO A 126 3.58 -2.78 2.94
C PRO A 126 4.08 -1.49 2.29
N PHE A 127 3.27 -0.42 2.27
CA PHE A 127 3.64 0.87 1.71
C PHE A 127 4.27 1.76 2.79
N LYS A 128 5.54 1.50 3.11
CA LYS A 128 6.33 2.48 3.86
C LYS A 128 6.64 3.65 2.95
N VAL A 129 6.02 4.82 3.19
CA VAL A 129 6.42 6.08 2.56
C VAL A 129 7.75 6.53 3.20
N ALA A 130 8.83 5.88 2.79
CA ALA A 130 10.18 6.30 3.13
C ALA A 130 10.65 7.26 2.02
N GLY A 131 10.87 8.52 2.38
CA GLY A 131 11.28 9.56 1.46
C GLY A 131 12.55 9.20 0.68
N LYS A 132 12.54 9.55 -0.61
CA LYS A 132 13.63 9.43 -1.60
C LYS A 132 14.23 8.02 -1.77
N ALA A 133 13.83 7.41 -2.89
CA ALA A 133 14.59 6.41 -3.64
C ALA A 133 15.10 5.21 -2.83
N ILE A 134 14.20 4.26 -2.55
CA ILE A 134 14.58 2.88 -2.34
C ILE A 134 13.84 2.06 -3.40
N ASP A 135 14.62 1.52 -4.33
CA ASP A 135 14.27 0.61 -5.43
C ASP A 135 12.85 0.01 -5.38
N TRP A 136 11.91 0.68 -6.06
CA TRP A 136 10.51 0.23 -6.18
C TRP A 136 10.33 -0.83 -7.29
N THR A 137 11.41 -1.29 -7.92
CA THR A 137 11.38 -2.34 -8.97
C THR A 137 11.79 -3.74 -8.51
N THR A 138 12.09 -3.94 -7.22
CA THR A 138 12.41 -5.29 -6.69
C THR A 138 11.46 -5.61 -5.53
N THR A 139 10.18 -5.92 -5.74
CA THR A 139 9.71 -7.25 -6.12
C THR A 139 8.20 -7.09 -6.29
N SER A 140 7.69 -7.18 -7.52
CA SER A 140 6.24 -7.39 -7.74
C SER A 140 5.80 -8.64 -6.96
N GLN A 141 4.53 -8.74 -6.55
CA GLN A 141 4.01 -9.94 -5.87
C GLN A 141 4.36 -11.23 -6.65
N ASP A 142 4.41 -11.16 -7.99
CA ASP A 142 4.88 -12.25 -8.86
C ASP A 142 6.33 -12.67 -8.58
N GLU A 143 7.21 -11.73 -8.27
CA GLU A 143 8.62 -11.99 -8.00
C GLU A 143 8.84 -12.52 -6.58
N ALA A 144 8.03 -12.07 -5.61
CA ALA A 144 7.96 -12.67 -4.28
C ALA A 144 7.50 -14.14 -4.37
N ASP A 145 6.45 -14.42 -5.15
CA ASP A 145 5.93 -15.77 -5.38
C ASP A 145 6.93 -16.66 -6.14
N ARG A 146 7.64 -16.11 -7.14
CA ARG A 146 8.73 -16.81 -7.84
C ARG A 146 9.89 -17.15 -6.91
N ASN A 147 10.29 -16.23 -6.03
CA ASN A 147 11.38 -16.43 -5.07
C ASN A 147 10.99 -17.43 -3.97
N TYR A 148 9.74 -17.34 -3.48
CA TYR A 148 9.18 -18.32 -2.55
C TYR A 148 9.14 -19.72 -3.19
N GLY A 149 8.61 -19.85 -4.41
CA GLY A 149 8.60 -21.12 -5.15
C GLY A 149 10.01 -21.69 -5.41
N ARG A 150 11.01 -20.83 -5.68
CA ARG A 150 12.41 -21.25 -5.82
C ARG A 150 12.99 -21.76 -4.50
N LYS A 151 12.65 -21.13 -3.37
CA LYS A 151 13.08 -21.56 -2.02
C LYS A 151 12.46 -22.91 -1.66
N MET A 152 11.16 -23.10 -1.94
CA MET A 152 10.46 -24.36 -1.69
C MET A 152 11.07 -25.51 -2.47
N ARG A 153 11.32 -25.36 -3.77
CA ARG A 153 11.98 -26.41 -4.58
C ARG A 153 13.36 -26.77 -4.07
N LYS A 154 14.13 -25.81 -3.55
CA LYS A 154 15.45 -26.07 -2.95
C LYS A 154 15.32 -26.86 -1.64
N GLN A 155 14.31 -26.55 -0.83
CA GLN A 155 14.01 -27.26 0.41
C GLN A 155 13.55 -28.68 0.15
N GLU A 156 12.57 -28.88 -0.75
CA GLU A 156 12.10 -30.20 -1.18
C GLU A 156 13.23 -31.05 -1.75
N ALA A 157 14.12 -30.47 -2.56
CA ALA A 157 15.28 -31.18 -3.10
C ALA A 157 16.30 -31.56 -2.01
N LYS A 158 16.46 -30.74 -0.97
CA LYS A 158 17.33 -31.06 0.18
C LYS A 158 16.72 -32.20 1.00
N GLU A 159 15.43 -32.12 1.31
CA GLU A 159 14.70 -33.17 2.03
C GLU A 159 14.68 -34.48 1.24
N GLY A 160 14.48 -34.42 -0.08
CA GLY A 160 14.55 -35.59 -0.95
C GLY A 160 15.93 -36.26 -0.93
N ARG A 161 17.01 -35.47 -0.87
CA ARG A 161 18.38 -36.01 -0.70
C ARG A 161 18.57 -36.62 0.68
N GLU A 162 18.06 -36.00 1.73
CA GLU A 162 18.15 -36.52 3.11
C GLU A 162 17.34 -37.83 3.26
N ARG A 163 16.16 -37.92 2.67
CA ARG A 163 15.37 -39.17 2.60
C ARG A 163 16.10 -40.29 1.89
N ARG A 164 16.74 -40.00 0.73
CA ARG A 164 17.53 -41.00 0.00
C ARG A 164 18.71 -41.51 0.82
N LYS A 165 19.42 -40.60 1.52
CA LYS A 165 20.53 -40.97 2.41
C LYS A 165 20.05 -41.81 3.61
N ALA A 166 18.95 -41.44 4.25
CA ALA A 166 18.37 -42.21 5.34
C ALA A 166 17.91 -43.61 4.88
N ALA A 167 17.28 -43.70 3.71
CA ALA A 167 16.89 -44.98 3.12
C ALA A 167 18.11 -45.86 2.77
N GLU A 168 19.21 -45.26 2.30
CA GLU A 168 20.46 -45.98 2.04
C GLU A 168 21.11 -46.47 3.35
N GLN A 169 21.12 -45.65 4.40
CA GLN A 169 21.64 -46.03 5.72
C GLN A 169 20.83 -47.17 6.33
N CYS A 170 19.50 -47.11 6.26
CA CYS A 170 18.61 -48.19 6.70
C CYS A 170 18.85 -49.50 5.93
N ARG A 171 19.09 -49.43 4.61
CA ARG A 171 19.44 -50.62 3.81
C ARG A 171 20.77 -51.26 4.22
N LYS A 172 21.72 -50.46 4.71
CA LYS A 172 23.04 -50.93 5.16
C LYS A 172 23.00 -51.51 6.58
N HIS A 173 22.05 -51.07 7.41
CA HIS A 173 21.91 -51.48 8.81
C HIS A 173 20.44 -51.82 9.14
N PRO A 174 19.93 -52.96 8.62
CA PRO A 174 18.50 -53.30 8.72
C PRO A 174 18.03 -53.61 10.16
N ASP A 175 18.94 -54.01 11.05
CA ASP A 175 18.64 -54.34 12.44
C ASP A 175 18.72 -53.13 13.40
N ASP A 176 19.22 -51.99 12.91
CA ASP A 176 19.31 -50.73 13.66
C ASP A 176 18.04 -49.88 13.41
N GLN A 177 17.10 -49.98 14.34
CA GLN A 177 15.81 -49.27 14.25
C GLN A 177 15.97 -47.74 14.28
N ASP A 178 17.07 -47.23 14.85
CA ASP A 178 17.35 -45.79 14.88
C ASP A 178 18.00 -45.31 13.57
N ALA A 179 18.80 -46.15 12.89
CA ALA A 179 19.32 -45.85 11.55
C ALA A 179 18.22 -45.74 10.48
N CYS A 180 17.05 -46.37 10.71
CA CYS A 180 15.89 -46.30 9.83
C CYS A 180 14.91 -45.15 10.17
N ARG A 181 15.15 -44.37 11.23
CA ARG A 181 14.27 -43.28 11.66
C ARG A 181 14.56 -41.99 10.89
N TYR A 182 13.75 -41.68 9.89
CA TYR A 182 13.78 -40.37 9.23
C TYR A 182 13.02 -39.31 10.05
N SER A 183 13.74 -38.46 10.77
CA SER A 183 13.19 -37.37 11.61
C SER A 183 12.86 -36.07 10.86
N GLY A 184 12.56 -36.13 9.56
CA GLY A 184 12.39 -34.93 8.72
C GLY A 184 11.22 -34.01 9.12
N TYR A 185 11.08 -32.90 8.38
CA TYR A 185 10.18 -31.79 8.68
C TYR A 185 8.73 -32.23 8.97
N ARG A 186 8.22 -31.88 10.16
CA ARG A 186 6.80 -31.96 10.54
C ARG A 186 6.15 -30.60 10.28
N ALA A 187 5.23 -30.54 9.32
CA ALA A 187 4.36 -29.37 9.19
C ALA A 187 3.49 -29.28 10.46
N GLY A 188 3.65 -28.20 11.23
CA GLY A 188 2.83 -27.93 12.41
C GLY A 188 1.38 -27.72 12.01
N TYR A 189 0.46 -28.31 12.79
CA TYR A 189 -0.98 -28.09 12.70
C TYR A 189 -1.35 -26.66 13.09
#